data_AF-A0A166S2N3-F1
#
_entry.id   AF-A0A166S2N3-F1
#
_cell.length_a   1.000
_cell.length_b   1.000
_cell.length_c   1.000
_cell.angle_alpha   90.00
_cell.angle_beta   90.00
_cell.angle_gamma   90.00
#
_symmetry.space_group_name_H-M   'P 1'
#
loop_
_entity.id
_entity.type
_entity.pdbx_description
1 polymer ?
#
loop_
_entity_poly.entity_id
_entity_poly.type
_entity_poly.pdbx_seq_one_letter_code
_entity_poly.pdbx_strand_id
1 'polypeptide(L)'
;MSTTILAPSKARLASRVAQVSVRYASKRPTEVIGDPKKDLMRRALYPSNIRNRSTPVGTWRPDVARALQRAIPSKQAHETIERAWSLFNRHLRWKREAELAKKFACMKKAMGELEKIDKRLYMEANKPEDPRGWTPTDLEKANSMRGSERKAFEWRIRGLFPRELRLPTDTPSRDGWDYQWKPLGQSSQQ
;
A
#
# COMPACT_ATOMS: atom_id res chain seq x y z
N MET A 1 -42.39 -16.61 33.80
CA MET A 1 -40.96 -16.70 33.43
C MET A 1 -40.54 -15.34 32.90
N SER A 2 -40.11 -14.45 33.79
CA SER A 2 -39.88 -13.03 33.47
C SER A 2 -38.46 -12.82 32.95
N THR A 3 -38.35 -12.40 31.68
CA THR A 3 -37.07 -12.07 31.03
C THR A 3 -36.68 -10.63 31.37
N THR A 4 -35.78 -10.46 32.34
CA THR A 4 -35.16 -9.17 32.63
C THR A 4 -34.02 -8.90 31.64
N ILE A 5 -34.25 -7.95 30.73
CA ILE A 5 -33.26 -7.41 29.81
C ILE A 5 -32.25 -6.59 30.63
N LEU A 6 -30.99 -7.03 30.67
CA LEU A 6 -29.88 -6.31 31.28
C LEU A 6 -29.62 -5.01 30.50
N ALA A 7 -29.93 -3.88 31.12
CA ALA A 7 -29.56 -2.56 30.61
C ALA A 7 -28.03 -2.39 30.68
N PRO A 8 -27.35 -1.87 29.63
CA PRO A 8 -25.93 -1.60 29.70
C PRO A 8 -25.67 -0.43 30.65
N SER A 9 -25.07 -0.71 31.80
CA SER A 9 -24.62 0.34 32.72
C SER A 9 -23.55 1.18 32.01
N LYS A 10 -23.78 2.49 31.93
CA LYS A 10 -22.80 3.46 31.44
C LYS A 10 -21.72 3.64 32.51
N ALA A 11 -20.89 2.64 32.73
CA ALA A 11 -19.68 2.78 33.52
C ALA A 11 -18.76 3.77 32.79
N ARG A 12 -18.69 5.02 33.28
CA ARG A 12 -17.67 5.98 32.84
C ARG A 12 -16.33 5.50 33.39
N LEU A 13 -15.68 4.58 32.68
CA LEU A 13 -14.31 4.18 32.96
C LEU A 13 -13.41 5.39 32.70
N ALA A 14 -12.99 6.07 33.76
CA ALA A 14 -12.05 7.16 33.68
C ALA A 14 -10.71 6.61 33.17
N SER A 15 -10.31 6.99 31.96
CA SER A 15 -8.96 6.74 31.47
C SER A 15 -7.99 7.46 32.42
N ARG A 16 -7.16 6.71 33.15
CA ARG A 16 -6.10 7.29 33.99
C ARG A 16 -5.12 8.03 33.07
N VAL A 17 -5.19 9.36 33.08
CA VAL A 17 -4.25 10.24 32.38
C VAL A 17 -3.06 10.45 33.31
N ALA A 18 -1.91 9.86 32.99
CA ALA A 18 -0.65 10.26 33.60
C ALA A 18 -0.32 11.67 33.09
N GLN A 19 -0.52 12.68 33.94
CA GLN A 19 -0.22 14.07 33.61
C GLN A 19 1.24 14.37 33.94
N VAL A 20 2.13 14.22 32.95
CA VAL A 20 3.45 14.87 33.01
C VAL A 20 3.42 16.03 32.02
N SER A 21 3.32 17.25 32.56
CA SER A 21 3.30 18.46 31.73
C SER A 21 4.71 18.75 31.23
N VAL A 22 5.01 18.38 29.99
CA VAL A 22 6.18 18.94 29.30
C VAL A 22 5.76 20.32 28.80
N ARG A 23 6.16 21.37 29.54
CA ARG A 23 6.00 22.76 29.12
C ARG A 23 7.11 23.05 28.11
N TYR A 24 6.76 23.28 26.85
CA TYR A 24 7.70 23.91 25.93
C TYR A 24 8.03 25.30 26.48
N ALA A 25 9.32 25.61 26.61
CA ALA A 25 9.79 26.92 27.03
C ALA A 25 9.29 27.97 26.03
N SER A 26 8.20 28.67 26.36
CA SER A 26 7.81 29.87 25.64
C SER A 26 8.84 30.95 25.94
N LYS A 27 9.53 31.42 24.88
CA LYS A 27 10.37 32.64 24.93
C LYS A 27 9.56 33.84 25.46
N ARG A 28 10.30 34.78 26.06
CA ARG A 28 9.90 36.00 26.76
C ARG A 28 8.89 36.89 25.98
N PRO A 29 8.12 37.77 26.68
CA PRO A 29 6.97 38.47 26.14
C PRO A 29 7.37 39.77 25.41
N THR A 30 8.21 39.65 24.39
CA THR A 30 8.57 40.78 23.54
C THR A 30 8.89 40.22 22.17
N GLU A 31 7.97 40.42 21.21
CA GLU A 31 8.13 40.34 19.75
C GLU A 31 6.87 39.74 19.11
N VAL A 32 6.17 40.61 18.36
CA VAL A 32 5.33 40.36 17.18
C VAL A 32 4.41 39.13 17.22
N ILE A 33 3.09 39.38 17.19
CA ILE A 33 2.02 38.39 16.92
C ILE A 33 2.54 37.36 15.90
N GLY A 34 2.92 36.18 16.39
CA GLY A 34 3.42 35.12 15.54
C GLY A 34 2.34 34.75 14.54
N ASP A 35 2.73 34.55 13.28
CA ASP A 35 1.79 34.14 12.22
C ASP A 35 0.97 32.93 12.71
N PRO A 36 -0.38 33.04 12.81
CA PRO A 36 -1.22 31.99 13.36
C PRO A 36 -1.09 30.68 12.58
N LYS A 37 -0.71 30.74 11.29
CA LYS A 37 -0.41 29.57 10.47
C LYS A 37 0.82 28.83 10.98
N LYS A 38 1.88 29.54 11.37
CA LYS A 38 3.10 28.94 11.94
C LYS A 38 2.81 28.29 13.28
N ASP A 39 1.98 28.90 14.11
CA ASP A 39 1.57 28.31 15.39
C ASP A 39 0.67 27.09 15.21
N LEU A 40 -0.24 27.10 14.24
CA LEU A 40 -1.04 25.93 13.89
C LEU A 40 -0.15 24.79 13.37
N MET A 41 0.82 25.09 12.50
CA MET A 41 1.79 24.10 12.00
C MET A 41 2.65 23.53 13.15
N ARG A 42 3.13 24.37 14.08
CA ARG A 42 3.86 23.89 15.27
C ARG A 42 2.98 23.00 16.15
N ARG A 43 1.73 23.39 16.40
CA ARG A 43 0.77 22.60 17.20
C ARG A 43 0.38 21.30 16.53
N ALA A 44 0.37 21.26 15.20
CA ALA A 44 0.22 20.04 14.43
C ALA A 44 1.48 19.17 14.60
N LEU A 45 2.64 19.61 14.12
CA LEU A 45 3.86 18.80 14.12
C LEU A 45 4.29 18.33 15.53
N TYR A 46 4.07 19.16 16.55
CA TYR A 46 4.43 18.89 17.94
C TYR A 46 3.18 18.99 18.83
N PRO A 47 2.32 17.96 18.84
CA PRO A 47 1.12 17.97 19.67
C PRO A 47 1.51 17.99 21.15
N SER A 48 0.71 18.68 21.97
CA SER A 48 0.96 18.74 23.41
C SER A 48 0.84 17.37 24.06
N ASN A 49 1.74 17.04 25.00
CA ASN A 49 1.69 15.80 25.77
C ASN A 49 0.49 15.73 26.75
N ILE A 50 -0.26 16.82 26.88
CA ILE A 50 -1.43 16.93 27.76
C ILE A 50 -2.66 16.37 27.05
N ARG A 51 -3.11 15.19 27.49
CA ARG A 51 -4.17 14.38 26.89
C ARG A 51 -5.61 14.82 27.26
N ASN A 52 -5.85 16.13 27.33
CA ASN A 52 -7.16 16.67 27.76
C ASN A 52 -8.09 17.01 26.59
N ARG A 53 -7.55 17.27 25.41
CA ARG A 53 -8.31 17.59 24.18
C ARG A 53 -7.80 16.73 23.03
N SER A 54 -8.63 16.56 22.00
CA SER A 54 -8.20 15.89 20.78
C SER A 54 -7.03 16.62 20.14
N THR A 55 -5.94 15.90 19.87
CA THR A 55 -4.77 16.47 19.18
C THR A 55 -5.04 16.59 17.68
N PRO A 56 -4.55 17.65 17.02
CA PRO A 56 -4.78 17.86 15.58
C PRO A 56 -4.20 16.75 14.68
N VAL A 57 -3.13 16.07 15.11
CA VAL A 57 -2.51 14.94 14.39
C VAL A 57 -3.14 13.59 14.75
N GLY A 58 -4.20 13.60 15.57
CA GLY A 58 -4.92 12.38 15.94
C GLY A 58 -4.18 11.44 16.89
N THR A 59 -3.01 11.82 17.42
CA THR A 59 -2.23 11.02 18.38
C THR A 59 -2.98 10.72 19.68
N TRP A 60 -3.87 11.63 20.12
CA TRP A 60 -4.81 11.40 21.20
C TRP A 60 -6.24 11.79 20.80
N ARG A 61 -7.14 10.80 20.79
CA ARG A 61 -8.58 10.99 20.58
C ARG A 61 -9.36 10.24 21.67
N PRO A 62 -10.10 10.92 22.56
CA PRO A 62 -10.83 10.27 23.64
C PRO A 62 -11.95 9.35 23.12
N ASP A 63 -12.53 9.65 21.95
CA ASP A 63 -13.55 8.81 21.32
C ASP A 63 -12.97 7.45 20.88
N VAL A 64 -11.76 7.46 20.32
CA VAL A 64 -11.05 6.24 19.93
C VAL A 64 -10.69 5.42 21.15
N ALA A 65 -10.21 6.05 22.23
CA ALA A 65 -9.92 5.34 23.48
C ALA A 65 -11.17 4.67 24.07
N ARG A 66 -12.32 5.36 24.06
CA ARG A 66 -13.61 4.79 24.49
C ARG A 66 -14.07 3.66 23.57
N ALA A 67 -13.91 3.81 22.26
CA ALA A 67 -14.23 2.77 21.28
C ALA A 67 -13.34 1.53 21.44
N LEU A 68 -12.04 1.71 21.69
CA LEU A 68 -11.10 0.62 21.96
C LEU A 68 -11.46 -0.14 23.24
N GLN A 69 -11.81 0.57 24.32
CA GLN A 69 -12.29 -0.07 25.55
C GLN A 69 -13.59 -0.85 25.35
N ARG A 70 -14.45 -0.42 24.41
CA ARG A 70 -15.68 -1.15 24.06
C ARG A 70 -15.41 -2.35 23.14
N ALA A 71 -14.50 -2.21 22.19
CA ALA A 71 -14.20 -3.23 21.18
C ALA A 71 -13.29 -4.34 21.72
N ILE A 72 -12.41 -4.01 22.66
CA ILE A 72 -11.45 -4.95 23.27
C ILE A 72 -11.96 -5.32 24.68
N PRO A 73 -12.51 -6.53 24.89
CA PRO A 73 -13.06 -6.92 26.18
C PRO A 73 -12.00 -6.99 27.29
N SER A 74 -10.78 -7.45 26.95
CA SER A 74 -9.67 -7.62 27.89
C SER A 74 -8.30 -7.59 27.18
N LYS A 75 -7.23 -7.35 27.96
CA LYS A 75 -5.85 -7.43 27.46
C LYS A 75 -5.52 -8.80 26.86
N GLN A 76 -5.97 -9.87 27.52
CA GLN A 76 -5.77 -11.24 27.06
C GLN A 76 -6.47 -11.52 25.72
N ALA A 77 -7.67 -10.97 25.52
CA ALA A 77 -8.39 -11.08 24.25
C ALA A 77 -7.60 -10.39 23.12
N HIS A 78 -7.10 -9.18 23.36
CA HIS A 78 -6.25 -8.47 22.41
C HIS A 78 -4.98 -9.27 22.06
N GLU A 79 -4.23 -9.75 23.05
CA GLU A 79 -3.02 -10.56 22.82
C GLU A 79 -3.31 -11.85 22.04
N THR A 80 -4.49 -12.43 22.24
CA THR A 80 -4.90 -13.65 21.52
C THR A 80 -5.24 -13.34 20.07
N ILE A 81 -5.95 -12.25 19.80
CA ILE A 81 -6.25 -11.77 18.44
C ILE A 81 -4.94 -11.47 17.70
N GLU A 82 -4.01 -10.76 18.32
CA GLU A 82 -2.72 -10.43 17.72
C GLU A 82 -1.87 -11.67 17.40
N ARG A 83 -1.83 -12.66 18.32
CA ARG A 83 -1.15 -13.94 18.08
C ARG A 83 -1.80 -14.71 16.92
N ALA A 84 -3.13 -14.78 16.90
CA ALA A 84 -3.87 -15.44 15.83
C ALA A 84 -3.63 -14.77 14.46
N TRP A 85 -3.64 -13.43 14.41
CA TRP A 85 -3.35 -12.67 13.20
C TRP A 85 -1.92 -12.87 12.70
N SER A 86 -0.94 -12.86 13.61
CA SER A 86 0.46 -13.12 13.29
C SER A 86 0.66 -14.53 12.72
N LEU A 87 -0.02 -15.52 13.30
CA LEU A 87 -0.03 -16.89 12.81
C LEU A 87 -0.67 -16.99 11.41
N PHE A 88 -1.82 -16.33 11.20
CA PHE A 88 -2.47 -16.25 9.89
C PHE A 88 -1.55 -15.64 8.82
N ASN A 89 -0.90 -14.52 9.12
CA ASN A 89 0.06 -13.88 8.22
C ASN A 89 1.27 -14.78 7.91
N ARG A 90 1.72 -15.58 8.88
CA ARG A 90 2.77 -16.59 8.66
C ARG A 90 2.30 -17.66 7.66
N HIS A 91 1.11 -18.21 7.85
CA HIS A 91 0.56 -19.22 6.93
C HIS A 91 0.33 -18.65 5.53
N LEU A 92 -0.11 -17.39 5.43
CA LEU A 92 -0.29 -16.71 4.14
C LEU A 92 1.04 -16.55 3.40
N ARG A 93 2.12 -16.18 4.10
CA ARG A 93 3.48 -16.13 3.53
C ARG A 93 3.94 -17.50 3.05
N TRP A 94 3.82 -18.53 3.89
CA TRP A 94 4.19 -19.90 3.52
C TRP A 94 3.43 -20.41 2.30
N LYS A 95 2.13 -20.12 2.20
CA LYS A 95 1.33 -20.50 1.02
C LYS A 95 1.87 -19.83 -0.25
N ARG A 96 2.15 -18.53 -0.20
CA ARG A 96 2.72 -17.79 -1.35
C ARG A 96 4.10 -18.32 -1.72
N GLU A 97 4.96 -18.57 -0.74
CA GLU A 97 6.31 -19.12 -0.97
C GLU A 97 6.24 -20.53 -1.59
N ALA A 98 5.34 -21.39 -1.11
CA ALA A 98 5.12 -22.71 -1.68
C ALA A 98 4.63 -22.64 -3.14
N GLU A 99 3.70 -21.73 -3.46
CA GLU A 99 3.25 -21.50 -4.83
C GLU A 99 4.37 -20.95 -5.72
N LEU A 100 5.17 -20.00 -5.24
CA LEU A 100 6.34 -19.48 -5.95
C LEU A 100 7.38 -20.56 -6.22
N ALA A 101 7.67 -21.41 -5.22
CA ALA A 101 8.60 -22.53 -5.36
C ALA A 101 8.12 -23.52 -6.42
N LYS A 102 6.81 -23.83 -6.46
CA LYS A 102 6.22 -24.69 -7.50
C LYS A 102 6.36 -24.07 -8.90
N LYS A 103 6.04 -22.78 -9.05
CA LYS A 103 6.19 -22.05 -10.32
C LYS A 103 7.64 -22.06 -10.80
N PHE A 104 8.58 -21.80 -9.89
CA PHE A 104 10.01 -21.82 -10.18
C PHE A 104 10.51 -23.21 -10.57
N ALA A 105 10.10 -24.26 -9.85
CA ALA A 105 10.46 -25.64 -10.18
C ALA A 105 9.94 -26.05 -11.58
N CYS A 106 8.70 -25.67 -11.91
CA CYS A 106 8.12 -25.89 -13.23
C CYS A 106 8.92 -25.15 -14.32
N MET A 107 9.24 -23.87 -14.09
CA MET A 107 10.05 -23.07 -15.01
C MET A 107 11.45 -23.68 -15.23
N LYS A 108 12.12 -24.13 -14.16
CA LYS A 108 13.43 -24.79 -14.25
C LYS A 108 13.36 -26.10 -15.05
N LYS A 109 12.30 -26.89 -14.84
CA LYS A 109 12.07 -28.12 -15.60
C LYS A 109 11.88 -27.81 -17.09
N ALA A 110 11.03 -26.84 -17.42
CA ALA A 110 10.78 -26.43 -18.80
C ALA A 110 12.05 -25.92 -19.49
N MET A 111 12.87 -25.11 -18.82
CA MET A 111 14.15 -24.63 -19.38
C MET A 111 15.16 -25.76 -19.58
N GLY A 112 15.20 -26.74 -18.67
CA GLY A 112 16.06 -27.93 -18.83
C GLY A 112 15.61 -28.86 -19.95
N GLU A 113 14.32 -28.88 -20.28
CA GLU A 113 13.81 -29.58 -21.48
C GLU A 113 14.13 -28.78 -22.76
N LEU A 114 13.96 -27.46 -22.74
CA LEU A 114 14.28 -26.58 -23.87
C LEU A 114 15.76 -26.66 -24.27
N GLU A 115 16.66 -26.70 -23.29
CA GLU A 115 18.11 -26.83 -23.52
C GLU A 115 18.47 -28.11 -24.30
N LYS A 116 17.74 -29.20 -24.05
CA LYS A 116 17.95 -30.49 -24.73
C LYS A 116 17.41 -30.50 -26.16
N ILE A 117 16.32 -29.77 -26.40
CA ILE A 117 15.64 -29.72 -27.70
C ILE A 117 16.34 -28.72 -28.63
N ASP A 118 16.45 -27.46 -28.21
CA ASP A 118 17.05 -26.40 -29.01
C ASP A 118 17.85 -25.42 -28.14
N LYS A 119 19.17 -25.50 -28.30
CA LYS A 119 20.13 -24.65 -27.61
C LYS A 119 20.00 -23.18 -28.02
N ARG A 120 19.59 -22.88 -29.26
CA ARG A 120 19.45 -21.49 -29.73
C ARG A 120 18.33 -20.78 -28.98
N LEU A 121 17.17 -21.41 -28.87
CA LEU A 121 16.02 -20.88 -28.14
C LEU A 121 16.30 -20.76 -26.64
N TYR A 122 17.02 -21.73 -26.06
CA TYR A 122 17.47 -21.65 -24.66
C TYR A 122 18.35 -20.41 -24.41
N MET A 123 19.35 -20.18 -25.27
CA MET A 123 20.22 -19.01 -25.15
C MET A 123 19.45 -17.70 -25.30
N GLU A 124 18.42 -17.68 -26.15
CA GLU A 124 17.57 -16.51 -26.34
C GLU A 124 16.65 -16.23 -25.14
N ALA A 125 16.04 -17.26 -24.56
CA ALA A 125 15.17 -17.12 -23.40
C ALA A 125 15.94 -16.67 -22.14
N ASN A 126 17.22 -17.03 -22.02
CA ASN A 126 18.09 -16.64 -20.89
C ASN A 126 18.82 -15.31 -21.10
N LYS A 127 18.51 -14.54 -22.16
CA LYS A 127 19.09 -13.20 -22.33
C LYS A 127 18.66 -12.32 -21.15
N PRO A 128 19.59 -11.69 -20.42
CA PRO A 128 19.22 -10.73 -19.38
C PRO A 128 18.52 -9.54 -20.02
N GLU A 129 17.34 -9.22 -19.52
CA GLU A 129 16.60 -8.02 -19.94
C GLU A 129 16.89 -6.89 -18.96
N ASP A 130 17.66 -5.89 -19.41
CA ASP A 130 17.87 -4.67 -18.63
C ASP A 130 16.65 -3.74 -18.78
N PRO A 131 15.84 -3.52 -17.73
CA PRO A 131 14.59 -2.75 -17.85
C PRO A 131 14.81 -1.25 -18.07
N ARG A 132 16.05 -0.76 -17.89
CA ARG A 132 16.42 0.65 -18.06
C ARG A 132 17.09 0.93 -19.41
N GLY A 133 17.65 -0.09 -20.04
CA GLY A 133 18.40 0.05 -21.29
C GLY A 133 17.48 -0.08 -22.49
N TRP A 134 17.51 0.89 -23.39
CA TRP A 134 16.82 0.77 -24.67
C TRP A 134 17.75 0.12 -25.68
N THR A 135 17.25 -0.90 -26.37
CA THR A 135 18.01 -1.50 -27.46
C THR A 135 18.06 -0.52 -28.64
N PRO A 136 19.12 -0.56 -29.48
CA PRO A 136 19.21 0.32 -30.66
C PRO A 136 18.01 0.15 -31.60
N THR A 137 17.50 -1.08 -31.74
CA THR A 137 16.30 -1.37 -32.54
C THR A 137 15.03 -0.73 -31.96
N ASP A 138 14.95 -0.60 -30.64
CA ASP A 138 13.79 0.06 -30.00
C ASP A 138 13.88 1.58 -30.13
N LEU A 139 15.09 2.14 -30.10
CA LEU A 139 15.33 3.56 -30.36
C LEU A 139 14.94 3.95 -31.79
N GLU A 140 15.27 3.12 -32.79
CA GLU A 140 14.86 3.35 -34.18
C GLU A 140 13.34 3.36 -34.33
N LYS A 141 12.63 2.40 -33.71
CA LYS A 141 11.16 2.34 -33.69
C LYS A 141 10.55 3.55 -32.97
N ALA A 142 11.15 3.97 -31.86
CA ALA A 142 10.65 5.13 -31.12
C ALA A 142 10.85 6.44 -31.88
N ASN A 143 11.92 6.52 -32.68
CA ASN A 143 12.21 7.68 -33.53
C ASN A 143 11.30 7.72 -34.78
N SER A 144 10.85 6.57 -35.29
CA SER A 144 9.88 6.52 -36.40
C SER A 144 8.49 6.95 -35.96
N MET A 145 8.09 6.65 -34.72
CA MET A 145 6.77 6.99 -34.18
C MET A 145 6.71 8.42 -33.63
N ARG A 146 5.56 9.08 -33.80
CA ARG A 146 5.32 10.45 -33.33
C ARG A 146 4.06 10.51 -32.44
N GLY A 147 4.01 11.52 -31.58
CA GLY A 147 2.79 11.84 -30.81
C GLY A 147 2.40 10.78 -29.77
N SER A 148 1.14 10.33 -29.82
CA SER A 148 0.54 9.39 -28.88
C SER A 148 1.14 7.98 -28.98
N GLU A 149 1.52 7.54 -30.17
CA GLU A 149 2.11 6.22 -30.41
C GLU A 149 3.48 6.09 -29.76
N ARG A 150 4.31 7.14 -29.86
CA ARG A 150 5.60 7.21 -29.18
C ARG A 150 5.45 7.13 -27.66
N LYS A 151 4.49 7.87 -27.09
CA LYS A 151 4.22 7.83 -25.63
C LYS A 151 3.80 6.43 -25.17
N ALA A 152 3.01 5.72 -25.96
CA ALA A 152 2.62 4.37 -25.56
C ALA A 152 3.71 3.32 -25.74
N PHE A 153 4.55 3.47 -26.75
CA PHE A 153 5.77 2.67 -26.84
C PHE A 153 6.67 2.88 -25.62
N GLU A 154 6.84 4.13 -25.20
CA GLU A 154 7.54 4.50 -23.95
C GLU A 154 6.85 3.92 -22.69
N TRP A 155 5.55 3.58 -22.74
CA TRP A 155 4.83 2.99 -21.61
C TRP A 155 4.96 1.46 -21.53
N ARG A 156 5.45 0.81 -22.60
CA ARG A 156 5.63 -0.65 -22.71
C ARG A 156 7.11 -1.01 -22.88
N ILE A 157 7.94 -0.46 -22.00
CA ILE A 157 9.37 -0.78 -21.98
C ILE A 157 9.55 -2.26 -21.62
N ARG A 158 10.35 -2.97 -22.41
CA ARG A 158 10.68 -4.39 -22.21
C ARG A 158 11.34 -4.59 -20.83
N GLY A 159 11.02 -5.69 -20.15
CA GLY A 159 11.48 -5.96 -18.78
C GLY A 159 10.74 -5.18 -17.67
N LEU A 160 9.88 -4.22 -18.01
CA LEU A 160 9.00 -3.53 -17.07
C LEU A 160 7.54 -3.91 -17.29
N PHE A 161 6.73 -3.84 -16.24
CA PHE A 161 5.29 -4.04 -16.38
C PHE A 161 4.68 -2.91 -17.22
N PRO A 162 3.80 -3.21 -18.20
CA PRO A 162 3.06 -2.20 -18.93
C PRO A 162 2.29 -1.30 -17.98
N ARG A 163 2.31 0.02 -18.22
CA ARG A 163 1.56 0.98 -17.37
C ARG A 163 0.04 0.81 -17.42
N GLU A 164 -0.46 0.13 -18.45
CA GLU A 164 -1.85 -0.24 -18.60
C GLU A 164 -2.29 -1.29 -17.57
N LEU A 165 -1.35 -2.07 -16.99
CA LEU A 165 -1.62 -3.03 -15.91
C LEU A 165 -1.83 -2.28 -14.60
N ARG A 166 -3.09 -2.03 -14.27
CA ARG A 166 -3.51 -1.27 -13.07
C ARG A 166 -3.53 -2.14 -11.82
N LEU A 167 -3.35 -1.50 -10.66
CA LEU A 167 -3.61 -2.12 -9.38
C LEU A 167 -5.11 -2.37 -9.20
N PRO A 168 -5.52 -3.49 -8.58
CA PRO A 168 -6.92 -3.73 -8.25
C PRO A 168 -7.50 -2.60 -7.38
N THR A 169 -8.71 -2.14 -7.72
CA THR A 169 -9.47 -1.15 -6.95
C THR A 169 -10.62 -1.81 -6.19
N ASP A 170 -11.05 -1.21 -5.08
CA ASP A 170 -12.14 -1.76 -4.25
C ASP A 170 -13.48 -1.86 -5.02
N THR A 171 -13.77 -0.87 -5.86
CA THR A 171 -14.91 -0.89 -6.78
C THR A 171 -14.43 -0.90 -8.23
N PRO A 172 -15.11 -1.64 -9.13
CA PRO A 172 -14.76 -1.67 -10.53
C PRO A 172 -15.07 -0.32 -11.21
N SER A 173 -14.40 -0.05 -12.32
CA SER A 173 -14.73 1.10 -13.18
C SER A 173 -16.13 0.94 -13.78
N ARG A 174 -16.81 2.06 -14.05
CA ARG A 174 -18.13 2.08 -14.72
C ARG A 174 -18.10 1.34 -16.07
N ASP A 175 -17.03 1.52 -16.82
CA ASP A 175 -16.87 0.95 -18.16
C ASP A 175 -16.32 -0.49 -18.12
N GLY A 176 -15.95 -0.99 -16.93
CA GLY A 176 -15.47 -2.36 -16.75
C GLY A 176 -14.17 -2.65 -17.51
N TRP A 177 -14.24 -3.57 -18.48
CA TRP A 177 -13.12 -4.01 -19.32
C TRP A 177 -13.24 -3.44 -20.73
N ASP A 178 -12.14 -2.93 -21.28
CA ASP A 178 -12.10 -2.41 -22.64
C ASP A 178 -11.91 -3.52 -23.68
N TYR A 179 -13.00 -3.92 -24.33
CA TYR A 179 -13.00 -4.92 -25.40
C TYR A 179 -12.55 -4.36 -26.75
N GLN A 180 -12.46 -3.02 -26.89
CA GLN A 180 -12.05 -2.35 -28.13
C GLN A 180 -10.57 -1.96 -28.12
N TRP A 181 -9.81 -2.44 -27.13
CA TRP A 181 -8.39 -2.16 -27.00
C TRP A 181 -7.63 -2.59 -28.27
N LYS A 182 -6.79 -1.68 -28.79
CA LYS A 182 -5.91 -1.93 -29.93
C LYS A 182 -4.47 -1.57 -29.59
N PRO A 183 -3.48 -2.37 -30.02
CA PRO A 183 -2.08 -1.99 -29.89
C PRO A 183 -1.81 -0.77 -30.77
N LEU A 184 -1.30 0.29 -30.15
CA LEU A 184 -0.95 1.54 -30.83
C LEU A 184 0.12 1.28 -31.92
N GLY A 185 -0.12 1.80 -33.13
CA GLY A 185 0.69 1.56 -34.34
C GLY A 185 0.06 0.61 -35.37
N GLN A 186 -1.03 -0.08 -35.05
CA GLN A 186 -1.88 -0.75 -36.05
C GLN A 186 -3.01 0.18 -36.45
N SER A 187 -2.78 1.04 -37.44
CA SER A 187 -3.89 1.66 -38.17
C SER A 187 -4.74 0.53 -38.73
N SER A 188 -6.05 0.59 -38.48
CA SER A 188 -7.02 -0.33 -39.05
C SER A 188 -6.91 -0.27 -40.57
N GLN A 189 -6.23 -1.26 -41.16
CA GLN A 189 -6.38 -1.56 -42.57
C GLN A 189 -7.85 -1.99 -42.75
N GLN A 190 -8.67 -1.06 -43.21
CA GLN A 190 -9.85 -1.33 -44.00
C GLN A 190 -9.48 -1.11 -45.46
#